data_AF-A0A5J4R6R2-F1
#
_entry.id   AF-A0A5J4R6R2-F1
#
_cell.length_a   1.000
_cell.length_b   1.000
_cell.length_c   1.000
_cell.angle_alpha   90.00
_cell.angle_beta   90.00
_cell.angle_gamma   90.00
#
_symmetry.space_group_name_H-M   'P 1'
#
loop_
_entity.id
_entity.type
_entity.pdbx_description
1 polymer ?
#
loop_
_entity_poly.entity_id
_entity_poly.type
_entity_poly.pdbx_seq_one_letter_code
_entity_poly.pdbx_strand_id
1 'polypeptide(L)'
;MKKIVLLTLLLISFFGTGCNEQTHFISDASERAEVEKDFQTKQAALPAGNLFAVFNEPMTLAEREALTFLYAYNPVGDIADYSGEFYLKNIRSSFEVREEMPWGKSIPENVFRHFVLPIRVNNENMDESRMVFYEELKDRVRGLSLYDAVLEVNHWCHEKVIYTPSDARTSSPLASVKTAYGRCGEESVFTVAALRSVGIPARQVYTPRWAHTDDNHAWVEAWVDGKWYFMGACEPEPVLNLAWFNDPASRGMLMHTKVFGHYNGPEERVLLTDCSTEINVTDNYAPTAKAIIAVVDKDDKPVNEADVEFKIYNYAEFYTVTRKITDTEGKCFLTAGKGDMLVWATKDGMFGFGKVSFGEDNNVKIVLDKKPGDLVSLSPDIVPPIGKTATVTVTEEQKKENAERLRREDEIRNNYVSTFYTEEKAKALAKELNLDATQTVKILVGSRGNWKTLETFLSNTKEEER
;
A
#
# COMPACT_ATOMS: atom_id res chain seq x y z
N MET A 1 -48.75 59.02 -48.85
CA MET A 1 -48.67 58.49 -47.47
C MET A 1 -48.64 56.97 -47.57
N LYS A 2 -47.48 56.36 -47.31
CA LYS A 2 -47.17 55.40 -46.21
C LYS A 2 -48.05 54.13 -46.25
N LYS A 3 -47.57 52.89 -46.23
CA LYS A 3 -46.21 52.30 -46.12
C LYS A 3 -46.36 50.83 -46.53
N ILE A 4 -45.41 50.33 -47.32
CA ILE A 4 -45.16 48.90 -47.57
C ILE A 4 -44.48 48.35 -46.31
N VAL A 5 -44.96 47.23 -45.77
CA VAL A 5 -44.26 46.49 -44.69
C VAL A 5 -43.69 45.22 -45.32
N LEU A 6 -42.36 45.19 -45.38
CA LEU A 6 -41.53 44.11 -45.89
C LEU A 6 -41.27 43.11 -44.74
N LEU A 7 -41.62 41.85 -44.97
CA LEU A 7 -41.31 40.71 -44.11
C LEU A 7 -39.80 40.45 -44.15
N THR A 8 -39.10 40.47 -43.02
CA THR A 8 -37.68 40.08 -42.94
C THR A 8 -37.57 38.83 -42.07
N LEU A 9 -37.26 37.69 -42.69
CA LEU A 9 -36.84 36.48 -42.00
C LEU A 9 -35.40 36.69 -41.48
N LEU A 10 -35.21 36.60 -40.16
CA LEU A 10 -33.89 36.40 -39.56
C LEU A 10 -33.69 34.89 -39.34
N LEU A 11 -32.88 34.26 -40.19
CA LEU A 11 -32.26 32.97 -39.87
C LEU A 11 -31.17 33.22 -38.83
N ILE A 12 -31.39 32.77 -37.59
CA ILE A 12 -30.36 32.69 -36.57
C ILE A 12 -29.65 31.35 -36.77
N SER A 13 -28.47 31.39 -37.38
CA SER A 13 -27.53 30.27 -37.43
C SER A 13 -26.97 30.04 -36.01
N PHE A 14 -27.49 29.02 -35.32
CA PHE A 14 -26.85 28.47 -34.12
C PHE A 14 -25.55 27.79 -34.56
N PHE A 15 -24.42 28.50 -34.45
CA PHE A 15 -23.12 27.84 -34.33
C PHE A 15 -23.08 27.19 -32.96
N GLY A 16 -23.36 25.89 -32.92
CA GLY A 16 -23.02 25.06 -31.78
C GLY A 16 -21.50 25.02 -31.67
N THR A 17 -20.94 25.83 -30.79
CA THR A 17 -19.63 25.54 -30.20
C THR A 17 -19.81 24.26 -29.38
N GLY A 18 -19.47 23.12 -29.97
CA GLY A 18 -19.22 21.91 -29.22
C GLY A 18 -18.03 22.18 -28.30
N CYS A 19 -18.30 22.69 -27.09
CA CYS A 19 -17.41 22.53 -25.96
C CYS A 19 -17.36 21.02 -25.69
N ASN A 20 -16.40 20.36 -26.34
CA ASN A 20 -15.92 19.07 -25.93
C ASN A 20 -15.21 19.32 -24.59
N GLU A 21 -15.97 19.44 -23.50
CA GLU A 21 -15.41 19.49 -22.15
C GLU A 21 -14.68 18.15 -21.95
N GLN A 22 -13.39 18.14 -22.24
CA GLN A 22 -12.53 17.03 -21.90
C GLN A 22 -12.55 16.95 -20.38
N THR A 23 -13.18 15.92 -19.85
CA THR A 23 -13.32 15.71 -18.40
C THR A 23 -11.94 15.47 -17.81
N HIS A 24 -11.51 16.38 -16.93
CA HIS A 24 -10.30 16.24 -16.14
C HIS A 24 -10.40 15.01 -15.21
N PHE A 25 -9.29 14.29 -15.04
CA PHE A 25 -9.16 13.19 -14.08
C PHE A 25 -9.05 13.70 -12.64
N ILE A 26 -8.42 14.86 -12.45
CA ILE A 26 -8.33 15.56 -11.17
C ILE A 26 -9.21 16.80 -11.32
N SER A 27 -10.36 16.88 -10.64
CA SER A 27 -11.30 17.99 -10.83
C SER A 27 -10.84 19.30 -10.20
N ASP A 28 -10.07 19.24 -9.11
CA ASP A 28 -9.52 20.42 -8.43
C ASP A 28 -8.34 21.03 -9.19
N ALA A 29 -8.43 22.33 -9.52
CA ALA A 29 -7.42 23.01 -10.32
C ALA A 29 -6.11 23.29 -9.56
N SER A 30 -6.17 23.48 -8.24
CA SER A 30 -4.98 23.70 -7.41
C SER A 30 -4.20 22.41 -7.29
N GLU A 31 -4.88 21.29 -7.04
CA GLU A 31 -4.27 19.97 -6.99
C GLU A 31 -3.65 19.60 -8.34
N ARG A 32 -4.35 19.83 -9.46
CA ARG A 32 -3.75 19.66 -10.80
C ARG A 32 -2.46 20.44 -10.98
N ALA A 33 -2.45 21.72 -10.56
CA ALA A 33 -1.28 22.56 -10.69
C ALA A 33 -0.10 22.10 -9.81
N GLU A 34 -0.39 21.57 -8.62
CA GLU A 34 0.62 20.98 -7.74
C GLU A 34 1.24 19.73 -8.36
N VAL A 35 0.40 18.80 -8.84
CA VAL A 35 0.85 17.56 -9.51
C VAL A 35 1.72 17.88 -10.73
N GLU A 36 1.30 18.85 -11.56
CA GLU A 36 2.07 19.27 -12.74
C GLU A 36 3.42 19.88 -12.35
N LYS A 37 3.46 20.70 -11.29
CA LYS A 37 4.71 21.27 -10.77
C LYS A 37 5.66 20.20 -10.26
N ASP A 38 5.16 19.22 -9.51
CA ASP A 38 5.98 18.13 -8.97
C ASP A 38 6.51 17.23 -10.10
N PHE A 39 5.67 16.95 -11.10
CA PHE A 39 6.06 16.26 -12.33
C PHE A 39 7.19 16.99 -13.06
N GLN A 40 7.04 18.30 -13.33
CA GLN A 40 8.05 19.11 -14.02
C GLN A 40 9.36 19.17 -13.22
N THR A 41 9.27 19.25 -11.90
CA THR A 41 10.44 19.23 -11.00
C THR A 41 11.19 17.90 -11.16
N LYS A 42 10.48 16.77 -11.17
CA LYS A 42 11.10 15.45 -11.36
C LYS A 42 11.67 15.28 -12.77
N GLN A 43 10.98 15.76 -13.79
CA GLN A 43 11.46 15.74 -15.16
C GLN A 43 12.76 16.54 -15.33
N ALA A 44 12.83 17.73 -14.73
CA ALA A 44 14.04 18.56 -14.74
C ALA A 44 15.22 17.89 -14.00
N ALA A 45 14.95 17.13 -12.95
CA ALA A 45 15.96 16.35 -12.22
C ALA A 45 16.48 15.13 -13.00
N LEU A 46 15.74 14.66 -14.02
CA LEU A 46 16.05 13.47 -14.82
C LEU A 46 16.15 13.81 -16.32
N PRO A 47 17.13 14.65 -16.74
CA PRO A 47 17.18 15.19 -18.11
C PRO A 47 17.70 14.21 -19.17
N ALA A 48 18.25 13.06 -18.77
CA ALA A 48 18.92 12.13 -19.67
C ALA A 48 18.00 10.96 -20.07
N GLY A 49 18.17 10.50 -21.31
CA GLY A 49 17.47 9.31 -21.81
C GLY A 49 16.04 9.59 -22.27
N ASN A 50 15.22 8.55 -22.29
CA ASN A 50 13.86 8.55 -22.83
C ASN A 50 12.79 8.24 -21.77
N LEU A 51 13.09 8.45 -20.48
CA LEU A 51 12.24 8.09 -19.34
C LEU A 51 10.81 8.65 -19.46
N PHE A 52 10.65 9.83 -20.07
CA PHE A 52 9.38 10.55 -20.24
C PHE A 52 8.83 10.48 -21.68
N ALA A 53 9.41 9.66 -22.56
CA ALA A 53 9.02 9.63 -23.98
C ALA A 53 7.56 9.23 -24.21
N VAL A 54 6.96 8.45 -23.30
CA VAL A 54 5.55 8.05 -23.36
C VAL A 54 4.58 9.23 -23.42
N PHE A 55 4.95 10.42 -22.92
CA PHE A 55 4.09 11.61 -23.00
C PHE A 55 3.90 12.14 -24.43
N ASN A 56 4.67 11.64 -25.39
CA ASN A 56 4.51 11.91 -26.82
C ASN A 56 3.50 10.98 -27.50
N GLU A 57 3.09 9.88 -26.84
CA GLU A 57 2.11 8.94 -27.37
C GLU A 57 0.68 9.54 -27.36
N PRO A 58 -0.20 9.12 -28.28
CA PRO A 58 -1.60 9.52 -28.26
C PRO A 58 -2.30 9.06 -26.97
N MET A 59 -2.88 10.02 -26.25
CA MET A 59 -3.63 9.79 -25.02
C MET A 59 -4.70 10.87 -24.81
N THR A 60 -5.77 10.51 -24.11
CA THR A 60 -6.82 11.42 -23.62
C THR A 60 -6.26 12.34 -22.53
N LEU A 61 -6.99 13.41 -22.23
CA LEU A 61 -6.63 14.32 -21.13
C LEU A 61 -6.55 13.59 -19.78
N ALA A 62 -7.54 12.74 -19.49
CA ALA A 62 -7.58 11.98 -18.25
C ALA A 62 -6.39 10.99 -18.12
N GLU A 63 -6.02 10.31 -19.20
CA GLU A 63 -4.83 9.44 -19.21
C GLU A 63 -3.55 10.24 -18.98
N ARG A 64 -3.42 11.41 -19.62
CA ARG A 64 -2.26 12.30 -19.42
C ARG A 64 -2.14 12.74 -17.98
N GLU A 65 -3.23 13.17 -17.36
CA GLU A 65 -3.22 13.61 -15.96
C GLU A 65 -2.92 12.46 -14.98
N ALA A 66 -3.48 11.27 -15.21
CA ALA A 66 -3.14 10.09 -14.43
C ALA A 66 -1.67 9.68 -14.58
N LEU A 67 -1.12 9.78 -15.80
CA LEU A 67 0.30 9.50 -16.06
C LEU A 67 1.21 10.54 -15.42
N THR A 68 0.87 11.83 -15.51
CA THR A 68 1.55 12.92 -14.80
C THR A 68 1.57 12.66 -13.30
N PHE A 69 0.43 12.26 -12.71
CA PHE A 69 0.34 11.91 -11.29
C PHE A 69 1.27 10.74 -10.91
N LEU A 70 1.26 9.64 -11.66
CA LEU A 70 2.14 8.50 -11.39
C LEU A 70 3.62 8.88 -11.54
N TYR A 71 3.99 9.67 -12.56
CA TYR A 71 5.36 10.12 -12.74
C TYR A 71 5.79 11.16 -11.69
N ALA A 72 4.90 12.02 -11.20
CA ALA A 72 5.19 12.94 -10.12
C ALA A 72 5.54 12.19 -8.83
N TYR A 73 4.88 11.06 -8.54
CA TYR A 73 4.94 10.46 -7.20
C TYR A 73 5.50 9.04 -7.13
N ASN A 74 5.83 8.40 -8.25
CA ASN A 74 6.60 7.16 -8.22
C ASN A 74 8.07 7.44 -7.88
N PRO A 75 8.73 6.58 -7.08
CA PRO A 75 10.18 6.62 -6.90
C PRO A 75 10.95 6.67 -8.22
N VAL A 76 12.10 7.35 -8.22
CA VAL A 76 12.96 7.45 -9.43
C VAL A 76 13.35 6.08 -9.96
N GLY A 77 13.62 5.11 -9.08
CA GLY A 77 13.92 3.73 -9.48
C GLY A 77 12.80 3.10 -10.32
N ASP A 78 11.54 3.30 -9.94
CA ASP A 78 10.40 2.76 -10.70
C ASP A 78 10.28 3.42 -12.09
N ILE A 79 10.53 4.73 -12.20
CA ILE A 79 10.50 5.42 -13.51
C ILE A 79 11.62 4.89 -14.43
N ALA A 80 12.75 4.47 -13.86
CA ALA A 80 13.87 3.91 -14.61
C ALA A 80 13.72 2.42 -14.96
N ASP A 81 13.11 1.63 -14.06
CA ASP A 81 13.02 0.17 -14.19
C ASP A 81 11.85 -0.31 -15.06
N TYR A 82 10.82 0.51 -15.25
CA TYR A 82 9.61 0.16 -16.01
C TYR A 82 9.35 1.12 -17.17
N SER A 83 8.87 0.60 -18.30
CA SER A 83 8.61 1.42 -19.48
C SER A 83 7.38 2.33 -19.29
N GLY A 84 7.31 3.44 -20.01
CA GLY A 84 6.15 4.32 -19.98
C GLY A 84 4.86 3.63 -20.44
N GLU A 85 4.97 2.70 -21.39
CA GLU A 85 3.86 1.86 -21.88
C GLU A 85 3.30 0.96 -20.77
N PHE A 86 4.14 0.47 -19.85
CA PHE A 86 3.68 -0.28 -18.69
C PHE A 86 2.75 0.55 -17.79
N TYR A 87 3.12 1.82 -17.53
CA TYR A 87 2.27 2.74 -16.76
C TYR A 87 0.97 3.06 -17.51
N LEU A 88 1.06 3.40 -18.80
CA LEU A 88 -0.11 3.73 -19.62
C LEU A 88 -1.08 2.54 -19.75
N LYS A 89 -0.56 1.32 -19.87
CA LYS A 89 -1.37 0.08 -19.87
C LYS A 89 -2.12 -0.10 -18.56
N ASN A 90 -1.47 0.12 -17.42
CA ASN A 90 -2.11 0.04 -16.11
C ASN A 90 -3.18 1.14 -15.91
N ILE A 91 -2.92 2.38 -16.37
CA ILE A 91 -3.90 3.47 -16.33
C ILE A 91 -5.15 3.11 -17.12
N ARG A 92 -4.97 2.66 -18.37
CA ARG A 92 -6.07 2.24 -19.25
C ARG A 92 -6.91 1.13 -18.63
N SER A 93 -6.26 0.09 -18.12
CA SER A 93 -6.93 -1.00 -17.41
C SER A 93 -7.72 -0.48 -16.19
N SER A 94 -7.15 0.45 -15.42
CA SER A 94 -7.85 1.05 -14.27
C SER A 94 -9.11 1.81 -14.67
N PHE A 95 -9.06 2.55 -15.78
CA PHE A 95 -10.20 3.31 -16.29
C PHE A 95 -11.27 2.41 -16.91
N GLU A 96 -10.88 1.36 -17.63
CA GLU A 96 -11.79 0.34 -18.16
C GLU A 96 -12.56 -0.33 -17.00
N VAL A 97 -11.85 -0.78 -15.97
CA VAL A 97 -12.44 -1.38 -14.77
C VAL A 97 -13.37 -0.39 -14.05
N ARG A 98 -13.03 0.91 -14.03
CA ARG A 98 -13.90 1.95 -13.44
C ARG A 98 -15.22 2.10 -14.19
N GLU A 99 -15.25 1.85 -15.49
CA GLU A 99 -16.49 1.90 -16.27
C GLU A 99 -17.27 0.57 -16.21
N GLU A 100 -16.58 -0.57 -16.18
CA GLU A 100 -17.21 -1.90 -16.22
C GLU A 100 -17.74 -2.37 -14.87
N MET A 101 -17.05 -2.06 -13.77
CA MET A 101 -17.45 -2.54 -12.45
C MET A 101 -18.63 -1.72 -11.89
N PRO A 102 -19.62 -2.35 -11.25
CA PRO A 102 -20.81 -1.66 -10.74
C PRO A 102 -20.53 -0.51 -9.76
N TRP A 103 -19.43 -0.60 -9.00
CA TRP A 103 -18.99 0.42 -8.04
C TRP A 103 -18.06 1.48 -8.63
N GLY A 104 -17.56 1.32 -9.85
CA GLY A 104 -16.52 2.21 -10.38
C GLY A 104 -16.94 3.69 -10.45
N LYS A 105 -18.24 3.94 -10.66
CA LYS A 105 -18.85 5.29 -10.67
C LYS A 105 -19.18 5.85 -9.28
N SER A 106 -19.30 5.00 -8.24
CA SER A 106 -19.57 5.45 -6.87
C SER A 106 -18.31 5.85 -6.11
N ILE A 107 -17.13 5.41 -6.56
CA ILE A 107 -15.85 5.73 -5.93
C ILE A 107 -15.46 7.19 -6.22
N PRO A 108 -15.25 8.02 -5.18
CA PRO A 108 -14.78 9.39 -5.33
C PRO A 108 -13.43 9.46 -6.05
N GLU A 109 -13.20 10.49 -6.86
CA GLU A 109 -11.96 10.61 -7.64
C GLU A 109 -10.68 10.60 -6.79
N ASN A 110 -10.70 11.25 -5.60
CA ASN A 110 -9.57 11.26 -4.68
C ASN A 110 -9.28 9.85 -4.15
N VAL A 111 -10.33 9.08 -3.82
CA VAL A 111 -10.18 7.70 -3.36
C VAL A 111 -9.65 6.80 -4.49
N PHE A 112 -10.20 6.95 -5.70
CA PHE A 112 -9.74 6.19 -6.86
C PHE A 112 -8.26 6.49 -7.20
N ARG A 113 -7.89 7.77 -7.25
CA ARG A 113 -6.53 8.23 -7.60
C ARG A 113 -5.46 7.72 -6.65
N HIS A 114 -5.75 7.62 -5.36
CA HIS A 114 -4.76 7.23 -4.37
C HIS A 114 -4.82 5.75 -3.96
N PHE A 115 -5.94 5.07 -4.18
CA PHE A 115 -6.15 3.70 -3.67
C PHE A 115 -6.59 2.67 -4.71
N VAL A 116 -6.74 3.05 -5.99
CA VAL A 116 -6.95 2.14 -7.13
C VAL A 116 -5.87 2.33 -8.19
N LEU A 117 -5.63 3.57 -8.61
CA LEU A 117 -4.70 3.91 -9.69
C LEU A 117 -3.24 3.47 -9.41
N PRO A 118 -2.66 3.66 -8.20
CA PRO A 118 -1.26 3.30 -7.97
C PRO A 118 -1.03 1.81 -8.17
N ILE A 119 0.00 1.49 -8.93
CA ILE A 119 0.41 0.12 -9.25
C ILE A 119 1.16 -0.47 -8.05
N ARG A 120 2.14 0.29 -7.55
CA ARG A 120 2.90 -0.04 -6.36
C ARG A 120 2.01 -0.01 -5.12
N VAL A 121 2.22 -0.97 -4.23
CA VAL A 121 1.61 -1.06 -2.91
C VAL A 121 2.65 -0.76 -1.83
N ASN A 122 3.81 -1.40 -1.89
CA ASN A 122 4.90 -1.23 -0.92
C ASN A 122 6.28 -1.22 -1.62
N ASN A 123 7.14 -2.20 -1.35
CA ASN A 123 8.52 -2.29 -1.85
C ASN A 123 8.74 -3.49 -2.80
N GLU A 124 7.66 -4.08 -3.32
CA GLU A 124 7.70 -5.18 -4.29
C GLU A 124 8.22 -4.76 -5.66
N ASN A 125 8.60 -5.72 -6.51
CA ASN A 125 8.68 -5.44 -7.95
C ASN A 125 7.26 -5.32 -8.51
N MET A 126 7.03 -4.34 -9.39
CA MET A 126 5.75 -4.23 -10.10
C MET A 126 5.70 -5.24 -11.24
N ASP A 127 4.51 -5.73 -11.56
CA ASP A 127 4.30 -6.69 -12.64
C ASP A 127 2.93 -6.48 -13.30
N GLU A 128 2.58 -7.35 -14.25
CA GLU A 128 1.31 -7.27 -14.98
C GLU A 128 0.11 -7.88 -14.22
N SER A 129 0.21 -8.04 -12.90
CA SER A 129 -0.84 -8.65 -12.07
C SER A 129 -2.20 -7.99 -12.24
N ARG A 130 -2.29 -6.66 -12.38
CA ARG A 130 -3.57 -5.95 -12.55
C ARG A 130 -4.41 -6.56 -13.67
N MET A 131 -3.80 -6.80 -14.84
CA MET A 131 -4.50 -7.34 -16.00
C MET A 131 -4.83 -8.82 -15.81
N VAL A 132 -3.89 -9.61 -15.26
CA VAL A 132 -4.09 -11.05 -15.03
C VAL A 132 -5.19 -11.30 -14.01
N PHE A 133 -5.17 -10.56 -12.91
CA PHE A 133 -6.13 -10.71 -11.81
C PHE A 133 -7.51 -10.22 -12.23
N TYR A 134 -7.60 -9.14 -13.03
CA TYR A 134 -8.88 -8.69 -13.55
C TYR A 134 -9.60 -9.80 -14.33
N GLU A 135 -8.89 -10.49 -15.22
CA GLU A 135 -9.46 -11.58 -16.01
C GLU A 135 -9.94 -12.76 -15.16
N GLU A 136 -9.25 -13.07 -14.05
CA GLU A 136 -9.66 -14.14 -13.14
C GLU A 136 -10.82 -13.73 -12.20
N LEU A 137 -10.95 -12.44 -11.87
CA LEU A 137 -11.87 -11.95 -10.84
C LEU A 137 -13.16 -11.35 -11.39
N LYS A 138 -13.17 -10.77 -12.59
CA LYS A 138 -14.32 -10.02 -13.13
C LYS A 138 -15.63 -10.82 -13.17
N ASP A 139 -15.55 -12.12 -13.46
CA ASP A 139 -16.71 -13.00 -13.46
C ASP A 139 -17.12 -13.43 -12.05
N ARG A 140 -16.16 -13.59 -11.13
CA ARG A 140 -16.42 -13.97 -9.73
C ARG A 140 -17.16 -12.89 -8.97
N VAL A 141 -16.78 -11.63 -9.20
CA VAL A 141 -17.39 -10.48 -8.50
C VAL A 141 -18.67 -9.98 -9.19
N ARG A 142 -19.07 -10.58 -10.31
CA ARG A 142 -20.24 -10.15 -11.07
C ARG A 142 -21.51 -10.30 -10.23
N GLY A 143 -22.25 -9.19 -10.11
CA GLY A 143 -23.54 -9.17 -9.41
C GLY A 143 -23.41 -9.15 -7.88
N LEU A 144 -22.19 -9.12 -7.34
CA LEU A 144 -21.96 -8.92 -5.91
C LEU A 144 -22.09 -7.44 -5.54
N SER A 145 -22.45 -7.20 -4.27
CA SER A 145 -22.26 -5.88 -3.67
C SER A 145 -20.76 -5.56 -3.54
N LEU A 146 -20.39 -4.29 -3.40
CA LEU A 146 -18.99 -3.92 -3.16
C LEU A 146 -18.42 -4.61 -1.90
N TYR A 147 -19.24 -4.74 -0.85
CA TYR A 147 -18.89 -5.45 0.38
C TYR A 147 -18.58 -6.94 0.12
N ASP A 148 -19.48 -7.64 -0.57
CA ASP A 148 -19.32 -9.07 -0.87
C ASP A 148 -18.19 -9.32 -1.88
N ALA A 149 -17.95 -8.38 -2.80
CA ALA A 149 -16.84 -8.44 -3.74
C ALA A 149 -15.48 -8.38 -3.02
N VAL A 150 -15.35 -7.57 -1.95
CA VAL A 150 -14.13 -7.55 -1.13
C VAL A 150 -13.86 -8.93 -0.51
N LEU A 151 -14.89 -9.56 0.07
CA LEU A 151 -14.78 -10.90 0.66
C LEU A 151 -14.45 -11.94 -0.40
N GLU A 152 -15.13 -11.91 -1.54
CA GLU A 152 -14.89 -12.83 -2.67
C GLU A 152 -13.46 -12.75 -3.20
N VAL A 153 -12.93 -11.53 -3.34
CA VAL A 153 -11.53 -11.34 -3.77
C VAL A 153 -10.55 -11.93 -2.76
N ASN A 154 -10.80 -11.80 -1.44
CA ASN A 154 -9.92 -12.39 -0.43
C ASN A 154 -9.92 -13.91 -0.44
N HIS A 155 -11.09 -14.49 -0.67
CA HIS A 155 -11.23 -15.93 -0.87
C HIS A 155 -10.48 -16.42 -2.11
N TRP A 156 -10.60 -15.71 -3.24
CA TRP A 156 -9.74 -15.98 -4.40
C TRP A 156 -8.25 -15.85 -4.04
N CYS A 157 -7.88 -14.91 -3.16
CA CYS A 157 -6.49 -14.78 -2.74
C CYS A 157 -6.00 -16.00 -1.95
N HIS A 158 -6.84 -16.52 -1.04
CA HIS A 158 -6.54 -17.73 -0.29
C HIS A 158 -6.36 -18.97 -1.20
N GLU A 159 -7.07 -19.07 -2.32
CA GLU A 159 -6.84 -20.13 -3.33
C GLU A 159 -5.43 -20.11 -3.93
N LYS A 160 -4.69 -19.01 -3.80
CA LYS A 160 -3.41 -18.77 -4.48
C LYS A 160 -2.23 -18.79 -3.51
N VAL A 161 -2.36 -18.13 -2.37
CA VAL A 161 -1.24 -17.83 -1.48
C VAL A 161 -1.60 -18.19 -0.04
N ILE A 162 -0.63 -18.75 0.69
CA ILE A 162 -0.70 -18.98 2.14
C ILE A 162 0.53 -18.39 2.84
N TYR A 163 0.36 -18.04 4.11
CA TYR A 163 1.45 -17.57 4.93
C TYR A 163 2.59 -18.60 5.02
N THR A 164 3.80 -18.16 4.71
CA THR A 164 5.05 -18.88 5.01
C THR A 164 6.17 -17.87 5.21
N PRO A 165 7.00 -18.00 6.27
CA PRO A 165 8.14 -17.11 6.47
C PRO A 165 9.07 -17.08 5.25
N SER A 166 9.46 -15.88 4.83
CA SER A 166 10.31 -15.61 3.67
C SER A 166 11.41 -14.60 4.01
N ASP A 167 12.17 -14.15 3.00
CA ASP A 167 13.16 -13.08 3.20
C ASP A 167 12.50 -11.69 3.34
N ALA A 168 13.29 -10.68 3.71
CA ALA A 168 12.78 -9.34 4.01
C ALA A 168 12.23 -8.59 2.78
N ARG A 169 12.49 -9.05 1.55
CA ARG A 169 11.97 -8.44 0.32
C ARG A 169 10.54 -8.90 0.09
N THR A 170 9.69 -7.99 -0.35
CA THR A 170 8.32 -8.35 -0.72
C THR A 170 8.30 -8.80 -2.18
N SER A 171 7.79 -10.01 -2.42
CA SER A 171 7.59 -10.55 -3.78
C SER A 171 6.50 -9.78 -4.53
N SER A 172 6.60 -9.73 -5.86
CA SER A 172 5.54 -9.19 -6.72
C SER A 172 4.29 -10.08 -6.66
N PRO A 173 3.09 -9.57 -6.96
CA PRO A 173 1.88 -10.38 -6.89
C PRO A 173 1.91 -11.64 -7.77
N LEU A 174 2.42 -11.57 -9.01
CA LEU A 174 2.56 -12.77 -9.87
C LEU A 174 3.67 -13.71 -9.37
N ALA A 175 4.72 -13.19 -8.71
CA ALA A 175 5.70 -14.04 -8.06
C ALA A 175 5.06 -14.83 -6.90
N SER A 176 4.19 -14.19 -6.10
CA SER A 176 3.43 -14.87 -5.04
C SER A 176 2.51 -15.97 -5.58
N VAL A 177 1.89 -15.78 -6.76
CA VAL A 177 1.17 -16.88 -7.43
C VAL A 177 2.10 -18.06 -7.73
N LYS A 178 3.29 -17.79 -8.28
CA LYS A 178 4.24 -18.85 -8.66
C LYS A 178 4.87 -19.57 -7.47
N THR A 179 5.03 -18.91 -6.33
CA THR A 179 5.52 -19.55 -5.10
C THR A 179 4.40 -20.28 -4.36
N ALA A 180 3.16 -19.79 -4.50
CA ALA A 180 1.97 -20.18 -3.74
C ALA A 180 2.10 -19.93 -2.22
N TYR A 181 2.98 -19.02 -1.82
CA TYR A 181 3.14 -18.58 -0.44
C TYR A 181 3.78 -17.19 -0.36
N GLY A 182 3.65 -16.54 0.79
CA GLY A 182 4.34 -15.30 1.14
C GLY A 182 4.24 -15.01 2.64
N ARG A 183 5.02 -14.06 3.17
CA ARG A 183 4.75 -13.50 4.51
C ARG A 183 3.65 -12.43 4.43
N CYS A 184 3.29 -11.85 5.58
CA CYS A 184 2.27 -10.81 5.69
C CYS A 184 2.49 -9.63 4.72
N GLY A 185 3.74 -9.29 4.39
CA GLY A 185 4.08 -8.27 3.38
C GLY A 185 3.60 -8.66 1.98
N GLU A 186 3.96 -9.86 1.52
CA GLU A 186 3.58 -10.42 0.23
C GLU A 186 2.07 -10.62 0.12
N GLU A 187 1.43 -11.19 1.16
CA GLU A 187 0.00 -11.46 1.15
C GLU A 187 -0.83 -10.16 1.06
N SER A 188 -0.43 -9.13 1.81
CA SER A 188 -1.13 -7.83 1.77
C SER A 188 -0.86 -7.06 0.47
N VAL A 189 0.35 -7.11 -0.10
CA VAL A 189 0.60 -6.58 -1.45
C VAL A 189 -0.25 -7.31 -2.49
N PHE A 190 -0.29 -8.64 -2.42
CA PHE A 190 -1.06 -9.49 -3.32
C PHE A 190 -2.56 -9.19 -3.26
N THR A 191 -3.12 -9.13 -2.06
CA THR A 191 -4.55 -8.86 -1.81
C THR A 191 -4.94 -7.44 -2.25
N VAL A 192 -4.10 -6.43 -1.98
CA VAL A 192 -4.34 -5.06 -2.47
C VAL A 192 -4.31 -5.03 -4.01
N ALA A 193 -3.35 -5.70 -4.65
CA ALA A 193 -3.29 -5.76 -6.11
C ALA A 193 -4.55 -6.44 -6.71
N ALA A 194 -5.02 -7.52 -6.07
CA ALA A 194 -6.24 -8.22 -6.48
C ALA A 194 -7.48 -7.33 -6.34
N LEU A 195 -7.69 -6.67 -5.20
CA LEU A 195 -8.81 -5.73 -5.00
C LEU A 195 -8.78 -4.59 -6.03
N ARG A 196 -7.60 -3.98 -6.23
CA ARG A 196 -7.44 -2.87 -7.20
C ARG A 196 -7.65 -3.31 -8.65
N SER A 197 -7.39 -4.57 -9.00
CA SER A 197 -7.63 -5.10 -10.35
C SER A 197 -9.11 -5.09 -10.76
N VAL A 198 -10.02 -5.20 -9.79
CA VAL A 198 -11.48 -5.06 -9.99
C VAL A 198 -11.98 -3.71 -9.47
N GLY A 199 -11.11 -2.71 -9.38
CA GLY A 199 -11.49 -1.32 -9.12
C GLY A 199 -11.93 -1.05 -7.68
N ILE A 200 -11.68 -1.97 -6.75
CA ILE A 200 -11.98 -1.78 -5.33
C ILE A 200 -10.83 -0.98 -4.71
N PRO A 201 -11.08 0.18 -4.07
CA PRO A 201 -10.02 0.94 -3.43
C PRO A 201 -9.49 0.19 -2.22
N ALA A 202 -8.18 -0.05 -2.18
CA ALA A 202 -7.55 -0.83 -1.13
C ALA A 202 -6.18 -0.24 -0.76
N ARG A 203 -5.76 -0.47 0.49
CA ARG A 203 -4.47 -0.05 1.03
C ARG A 203 -3.86 -1.10 1.94
N GLN A 204 -2.54 -1.19 1.94
CA GLN A 204 -1.80 -1.99 2.91
C GLN A 204 -1.69 -1.17 4.21
N VAL A 205 -2.11 -1.77 5.31
CA VAL A 205 -1.88 -1.22 6.65
C VAL A 205 -0.70 -1.93 7.26
N TYR A 206 0.13 -1.18 7.97
CA TYR A 206 1.33 -1.71 8.62
C TYR A 206 1.44 -1.17 10.05
N THR A 207 1.81 -2.05 10.96
CA THR A 207 2.37 -1.67 12.26
C THR A 207 3.86 -2.01 12.27
N PRO A 208 4.76 -1.02 12.39
CA PRO A 208 6.20 -1.27 12.33
C PRO A 208 6.70 -2.20 13.42
N ARG A 209 6.11 -2.10 14.61
CA ARG A 209 6.37 -2.93 15.79
C ARG A 209 5.14 -2.96 16.68
N TRP A 210 4.84 -4.12 17.23
CA TRP A 210 3.89 -4.22 18.34
C TRP A 210 4.50 -3.67 19.63
N ALA A 211 3.67 -3.08 20.48
CA ALA A 211 4.10 -2.59 21.80
C ALA A 211 4.03 -3.67 22.90
N HIS A 212 3.33 -4.78 22.62
CA HIS A 212 2.99 -5.80 23.61
C HIS A 212 3.61 -7.18 23.30
N THR A 213 4.29 -7.32 22.17
CA THR A 213 5.01 -8.51 21.74
C THR A 213 6.09 -8.11 20.74
N ASP A 214 7.11 -8.94 20.57
CA ASP A 214 8.05 -8.75 19.46
C ASP A 214 7.35 -8.99 18.12
N ASP A 215 7.94 -8.46 17.05
CA ASP A 215 7.49 -8.52 15.64
C ASP A 215 6.63 -7.33 15.14
N ASN A 216 6.32 -7.36 13.85
CA ASN A 216 5.50 -6.42 13.11
C ASN A 216 4.31 -7.13 12.46
N HIS A 217 3.43 -6.38 11.78
CA HIS A 217 2.40 -7.00 10.96
C HIS A 217 1.92 -6.07 9.83
N ALA A 218 1.53 -6.67 8.71
CA ALA A 218 0.94 -6.00 7.56
C ALA A 218 -0.35 -6.72 7.14
N TRP A 219 -1.39 -5.96 6.81
CA TRP A 219 -2.69 -6.48 6.38
C TRP A 219 -3.36 -5.48 5.43
N VAL A 220 -4.66 -5.64 5.16
CA VAL A 220 -5.38 -4.85 4.14
C VAL A 220 -6.57 -4.12 4.73
N GLU A 221 -6.79 -2.90 4.23
CA GLU A 221 -8.08 -2.23 4.28
C GLU A 221 -8.66 -2.03 2.88
N ALA A 222 -9.96 -2.23 2.75
CA ALA A 222 -10.74 -1.94 1.56
C ALA A 222 -11.80 -0.88 1.85
N TRP A 223 -12.01 0.03 0.89
CA TRP A 223 -13.03 1.06 1.00
C TRP A 223 -14.36 0.55 0.45
N VAL A 224 -15.41 0.63 1.26
CA VAL A 224 -16.77 0.22 0.91
C VAL A 224 -17.72 1.35 1.32
N ASP A 225 -18.34 1.99 0.32
CA ASP A 225 -19.41 2.98 0.49
C ASP A 225 -19.14 4.06 1.55
N GLY A 226 -17.96 4.68 1.50
CA GLY A 226 -17.58 5.78 2.37
C GLY A 226 -16.79 5.38 3.62
N LYS A 227 -16.54 4.08 3.83
CA LYS A 227 -15.85 3.58 5.02
C LYS A 227 -14.73 2.60 4.67
N TRP A 228 -13.63 2.68 5.41
CA TRP A 228 -12.55 1.69 5.38
C TRP A 228 -12.87 0.51 6.29
N TYR A 229 -12.74 -0.70 5.76
CA TYR A 229 -12.90 -1.96 6.47
C TYR A 229 -11.59 -2.73 6.42
N PHE A 230 -11.17 -3.32 7.52
CA PHE A 230 -9.97 -4.15 7.56
C PHE A 230 -10.29 -5.62 7.37
N MET A 231 -9.29 -6.38 6.93
CA MET A 231 -9.35 -7.82 6.69
C MET A 231 -7.95 -8.42 6.75
N GLY A 232 -7.85 -9.71 7.07
CA GLY A 232 -6.65 -10.51 6.83
C GLY A 232 -6.36 -10.62 5.34
N ALA A 233 -5.08 -10.74 4.98
CA ALA A 233 -4.64 -10.81 3.60
C ALA A 233 -4.44 -12.27 3.21
N CYS A 234 -5.18 -12.78 2.22
CA CYS A 234 -5.27 -14.22 1.93
C CYS A 234 -5.85 -15.06 3.09
N GLU A 235 -6.43 -14.41 4.09
CA GLU A 235 -6.97 -15.03 5.31
C GLU A 235 -8.45 -14.62 5.46
N PRO A 236 -9.36 -15.19 4.65
CA PRO A 236 -10.73 -14.71 4.58
C PRO A 236 -11.54 -15.14 5.80
N GLU A 237 -12.18 -14.15 6.41
CA GLU A 237 -13.20 -14.30 7.44
C GLU A 237 -14.60 -14.11 6.83
N PRO A 238 -15.67 -14.62 7.47
CA PRO A 238 -17.02 -14.53 6.92
C PRO A 238 -17.57 -13.10 6.77
N VAL A 239 -16.94 -12.12 7.42
CA VAL A 239 -17.34 -10.71 7.42
C VAL A 239 -16.10 -9.81 7.52
N LEU A 240 -16.22 -8.57 7.06
CA LEU A 240 -15.16 -7.56 7.20
C LEU A 240 -15.04 -7.05 8.65
N ASN A 241 -13.90 -6.43 8.97
CA ASN A 241 -13.47 -6.06 10.32
C ASN A 241 -13.31 -7.25 11.29
N LEU A 242 -13.10 -8.45 10.74
CA LEU A 242 -12.75 -9.64 11.49
C LEU A 242 -11.46 -10.23 10.91
N ALA A 243 -10.53 -10.54 11.79
CA ALA A 243 -9.28 -11.21 11.52
C ALA A 243 -8.71 -11.77 12.85
N TRP A 244 -7.74 -12.67 12.75
CA TRP A 244 -7.06 -13.22 13.94
C TRP A 244 -6.32 -12.14 14.74
N PHE A 245 -5.91 -11.04 14.10
CA PHE A 245 -5.15 -9.95 14.71
C PHE A 245 -6.01 -8.86 15.37
N ASN A 246 -7.34 -9.02 15.46
CA ASN A 246 -8.21 -8.00 16.05
C ASN A 246 -7.79 -7.59 17.48
N ASP A 247 -7.41 -8.54 18.34
CA ASP A 247 -6.92 -8.24 19.69
C ASP A 247 -5.54 -7.59 19.68
N PRO A 248 -4.50 -8.14 19.01
CA PRO A 248 -3.21 -7.48 18.83
C PRO A 248 -3.31 -6.05 18.30
N ALA A 249 -4.11 -5.82 17.24
CA ALA A 249 -4.31 -4.51 16.64
C ALA A 249 -4.94 -3.50 17.60
N SER A 250 -5.86 -3.94 18.46
CA SER A 250 -6.45 -3.08 19.49
C SER A 250 -5.45 -2.61 20.56
N ARG A 251 -4.26 -3.22 20.59
CA ARG A 251 -3.12 -2.93 21.47
C ARG A 251 -1.95 -2.29 20.74
N GLY A 252 -2.15 -1.88 19.48
CA GLY A 252 -1.15 -1.20 18.67
C GLY A 252 -0.99 0.26 19.08
N MET A 253 0.25 0.76 19.04
CA MET A 253 0.50 2.18 19.30
C MET A 253 0.39 3.03 18.02
N LEU A 254 0.78 2.47 16.86
CA LEU A 254 0.67 3.14 15.57
C LEU A 254 0.43 2.12 14.48
N MET A 255 -0.65 2.34 13.73
CA MET A 255 -0.94 1.69 12.46
C MET A 255 -1.02 2.78 11.41
N HIS A 256 -0.28 2.61 10.33
CA HIS A 256 -0.20 3.59 9.25
C HIS A 256 -0.25 2.92 7.89
N THR A 257 -0.55 3.72 6.89
CA THR A 257 -0.51 3.34 5.47
C THR A 257 0.31 4.37 4.73
N LYS A 258 1.09 3.91 3.77
CA LYS A 258 1.76 4.77 2.80
C LYS A 258 0.84 5.00 1.61
N VAL A 259 0.62 6.26 1.26
CA VAL A 259 -0.23 6.68 0.15
C VAL A 259 0.63 7.40 -0.87
N PHE A 260 0.67 6.92 -2.11
CA PHE A 260 1.44 7.59 -3.16
C PHE A 260 0.79 8.94 -3.51
N GLY A 261 1.60 9.99 -3.60
CA GLY A 261 1.19 11.38 -3.78
C GLY A 261 0.90 12.16 -2.50
N HIS A 262 0.66 13.45 -2.67
CA HIS A 262 0.32 14.38 -1.57
C HIS A 262 -1.16 14.26 -1.16
N TYR A 263 -1.51 13.08 -0.65
CA TYR A 263 -2.86 12.78 -0.21
C TYR A 263 -3.33 13.73 0.92
N ASN A 264 -4.52 14.29 0.75
CA ASN A 264 -5.13 15.27 1.66
C ASN A 264 -6.39 14.74 2.36
N GLY A 265 -6.37 13.45 2.75
CA GLY A 265 -7.46 12.82 3.48
C GLY A 265 -7.69 13.37 4.89
N PRO A 266 -8.78 12.90 5.55
CA PRO A 266 -9.11 13.31 6.91
C PRO A 266 -8.15 12.75 7.98
N GLU A 267 -7.38 11.71 7.66
CA GLU A 267 -6.45 11.07 8.58
C GLU A 267 -5.28 11.99 8.97
N GLU A 268 -4.73 11.81 10.18
CA GLU A 268 -3.51 12.53 10.57
C GLU A 268 -2.36 12.13 9.64
N ARG A 269 -1.74 13.11 8.99
CA ARG A 269 -0.49 12.92 8.26
C ARG A 269 0.66 12.66 9.25
N VAL A 270 1.20 11.45 9.18
CA VAL A 270 2.34 10.99 9.98
C VAL A 270 3.63 11.54 9.38
N LEU A 271 3.85 11.32 8.08
CA LEU A 271 5.04 11.73 7.34
C LEU A 271 4.64 12.22 5.94
N LEU A 272 5.37 13.20 5.43
CA LEU A 272 5.27 13.65 4.03
C LEU A 272 6.64 13.52 3.38
N THR A 273 6.68 12.93 2.19
CA THR A 273 7.86 12.86 1.33
C THR A 273 7.49 13.36 -0.06
N ASP A 274 8.49 13.60 -0.91
CA ASP A 274 8.29 14.02 -2.30
C ASP A 274 7.44 13.05 -3.15
N CYS A 275 7.26 11.81 -2.69
CA CYS A 275 6.57 10.75 -3.42
C CYS A 275 5.31 10.24 -2.71
N SER A 276 5.15 10.49 -1.42
CA SER A 276 4.11 9.84 -0.64
C SER A 276 3.74 10.58 0.63
N THR A 277 2.51 10.34 1.06
CA THR A 277 1.98 10.72 2.35
C THR A 277 1.77 9.47 3.19
N GLU A 278 2.38 9.40 4.37
CA GLU A 278 2.02 8.37 5.35
C GLU A 278 0.94 8.92 6.28
N ILE A 279 -0.14 8.17 6.45
CA ILE A 279 -1.29 8.59 7.26
C ILE A 279 -1.56 7.60 8.39
N ASN A 280 -2.06 8.13 9.50
CA ASN A 280 -2.38 7.38 10.69
C ASN A 280 -3.79 6.78 10.57
N VAL A 281 -3.89 5.46 10.73
CA VAL A 281 -5.15 4.72 10.62
C VAL A 281 -5.50 3.99 11.92
N THR A 282 -4.80 4.31 13.01
CA THR A 282 -4.89 3.62 14.31
C THR A 282 -6.31 3.64 14.88
N ASP A 283 -7.07 4.71 14.64
CA ASP A 283 -8.47 4.87 15.10
C ASP A 283 -9.43 3.79 14.57
N ASN A 284 -9.09 3.11 13.47
CA ASN A 284 -9.92 2.03 12.94
C ASN A 284 -9.82 0.73 13.78
N TYR A 285 -8.83 0.64 14.68
CA TYR A 285 -8.50 -0.57 15.43
C TYR A 285 -8.51 -0.37 16.95
N ALA A 286 -8.09 0.81 17.41
CA ALA A 286 -7.85 1.07 18.83
C ALA A 286 -8.27 2.50 19.23
N PRO A 287 -8.69 2.72 20.48
CA PRO A 287 -8.82 4.07 21.02
C PRO A 287 -7.47 4.80 21.01
N THR A 288 -7.45 6.00 20.46
CA THR A 288 -6.24 6.84 20.42
C THR A 288 -6.32 8.04 21.37
N ALA A 289 -5.17 8.69 21.55
CA ALA A 289 -5.05 10.00 22.16
C ALA A 289 -3.93 10.79 21.49
N LYS A 290 -4.04 12.11 21.51
CA LYS A 290 -3.04 13.04 20.98
C LYS A 290 -2.15 13.56 22.11
N ALA A 291 -0.84 13.54 21.89
CA ALA A 291 0.13 14.18 22.77
C ALA A 291 0.97 15.21 22.00
N ILE A 292 1.17 16.38 22.61
CA ILE A 292 2.04 17.45 22.08
C ILE A 292 3.41 17.31 22.72
N ILE A 293 4.46 17.32 21.89
CA ILE A 293 5.85 17.31 22.33
C ILE A 293 6.43 18.71 22.14
N ALA A 294 6.88 19.33 23.24
CA ALA A 294 7.57 20.60 23.23
C ALA A 294 9.07 20.38 23.46
N VAL A 295 9.89 20.68 22.45
CA VAL A 295 11.35 20.55 22.51
C VAL A 295 11.97 21.90 22.83
N VAL A 296 12.80 21.93 23.86
CA VAL A 296 13.52 23.14 24.30
C VAL A 296 15.01 22.90 24.47
N ASP A 297 15.80 23.96 24.45
CA ASP A 297 17.21 23.93 24.85
C ASP A 297 17.37 24.00 26.39
N LYS A 298 18.62 24.08 26.87
CA LYS A 298 18.94 24.17 28.31
C LYS A 298 18.45 25.46 28.98
N ASP A 299 18.15 26.49 28.20
CA ASP A 299 17.65 27.78 28.66
C ASP A 299 16.10 27.86 28.56
N ASP A 300 15.43 26.73 28.33
CA ASP A 300 13.99 26.63 28.09
C ASP A 300 13.49 27.40 26.84
N LYS A 301 14.36 27.66 25.87
CA LYS A 301 13.95 28.26 24.60
C LYS A 301 13.46 27.19 23.63
N PRO A 302 12.37 27.44 22.90
CA PRO A 302 11.88 26.53 21.87
C PRO A 302 12.94 26.20 20.81
N VAL A 303 13.02 24.93 20.42
CA VAL A 303 13.94 24.47 19.38
C VAL A 303 13.14 24.17 18.11
N ASN A 304 13.27 25.06 17.12
CA ASN A 304 12.70 24.88 15.79
C ASN A 304 13.44 23.77 15.03
N GLU A 305 12.69 23.02 14.21
CA GLU A 305 13.23 21.98 13.32
C GLU A 305 14.07 20.90 14.03
N ALA A 306 13.70 20.54 15.26
CA ALA A 306 14.25 19.36 15.94
C ALA A 306 13.62 18.09 15.35
N ASP A 307 14.43 17.06 15.14
CA ASP A 307 13.95 15.73 14.75
C ASP A 307 13.47 14.98 15.99
N VAL A 308 12.17 14.64 16.01
CA VAL A 308 11.49 13.98 17.12
C VAL A 308 11.07 12.58 16.70
N GLU A 309 11.75 11.58 17.24
CA GLU A 309 11.49 10.17 17.02
C GLU A 309 10.56 9.62 18.11
N PHE A 310 9.47 8.98 17.70
CA PHE A 310 8.57 8.24 18.57
C PHE A 310 8.95 6.76 18.52
N LYS A 311 9.26 6.18 19.67
CA LYS A 311 9.89 4.85 19.75
C LYS A 311 9.10 3.88 20.62
N ILE A 312 9.01 2.63 20.14
CA ILE A 312 8.43 1.49 20.85
C ILE A 312 9.55 0.54 21.28
N TYR A 313 9.44 -0.01 22.49
CA TYR A 313 10.34 -1.06 22.95
C TYR A 313 9.93 -2.41 22.33
N ASN A 314 10.82 -3.02 21.54
CA ASN A 314 10.62 -4.28 20.83
C ASN A 314 11.99 -4.88 20.47
N TYR A 315 12.17 -6.20 20.51
CA TYR A 315 13.45 -6.87 20.28
C TYR A 315 14.61 -6.33 21.15
N ALA A 316 14.31 -6.00 22.41
CA ALA A 316 15.25 -5.40 23.37
C ALA A 316 15.87 -4.07 22.93
N GLU A 317 15.23 -3.35 22.00
CA GLU A 317 15.63 -2.01 21.56
C GLU A 317 14.44 -1.04 21.52
N PHE A 318 14.73 0.26 21.50
CA PHE A 318 13.72 1.29 21.21
C PHE A 318 13.72 1.59 19.71
N TYR A 319 12.77 1.00 18.99
CA TYR A 319 12.61 1.14 17.56
C TYR A 319 11.79 2.38 17.21
N THR A 320 12.28 3.22 16.30
CA THR A 320 11.54 4.40 15.80
C THR A 320 10.38 3.96 14.91
N VAL A 321 9.14 4.19 15.35
CA VAL A 321 7.95 3.90 14.55
C VAL A 321 7.53 5.07 13.67
N THR A 322 7.87 6.30 14.08
CA THR A 322 7.68 7.49 13.23
C THR A 322 8.54 8.65 13.70
N ARG A 323 8.67 9.67 12.84
CA ARG A 323 9.38 10.91 13.09
C ARG A 323 8.51 12.12 12.79
N LYS A 324 8.69 13.18 13.56
CA LYS A 324 8.09 14.50 13.35
C LYS A 324 9.19 15.56 13.47
N ILE A 325 8.95 16.70 12.85
CA ILE A 325 9.81 17.88 12.97
C ILE A 325 9.06 18.93 13.77
N THR A 326 9.75 19.59 14.71
CA THR A 326 9.15 20.69 15.47
C THR A 326 8.96 21.95 14.61
N ASP A 327 7.89 22.68 14.88
CA ASP A 327 7.61 23.99 14.30
C ASP A 327 8.43 25.12 14.96
N THR A 328 8.15 26.37 14.56
CA THR A 328 8.84 27.56 15.09
C THR A 328 8.58 27.82 16.58
N GLU A 329 7.56 27.19 17.17
CA GLU A 329 7.30 27.20 18.61
C GLU A 329 7.97 26.01 19.34
N GLY A 330 8.79 25.24 18.64
CA GLY A 330 9.45 24.05 19.16
C GLY A 330 8.50 22.89 19.43
N LYS A 331 7.35 22.83 18.76
CA LYS A 331 6.32 21.82 19.03
C LYS A 331 6.09 20.89 17.85
N CYS A 332 5.77 19.64 18.16
CA CYS A 332 5.13 18.72 17.22
C CYS A 332 4.09 17.87 17.99
N PHE A 333 3.35 17.01 17.29
CA PHE A 333 2.41 16.10 17.94
C PHE A 333 2.32 14.77 17.21
N LEU A 334 1.81 13.77 17.93
CA LEU A 334 1.38 12.49 17.39
C LEU A 334 0.06 12.09 18.04
N THR A 335 -0.83 11.48 17.26
CA THR A 335 -1.95 10.68 17.77
C THR A 335 -1.55 9.20 17.76
N ALA A 336 -1.73 8.50 18.87
CA ALA A 336 -1.32 7.09 19.00
C ALA A 336 -2.28 6.32 19.89
N GLY A 337 -2.19 4.99 19.88
CA GLY A 337 -2.89 4.12 20.83
C GLY A 337 -2.58 4.52 22.28
N LYS A 338 -3.55 4.32 23.19
CA LYS A 338 -3.43 4.75 24.60
C LYS A 338 -2.48 3.87 25.41
N GLY A 339 -1.18 4.13 25.28
CA GLY A 339 -0.09 3.46 26.00
C GLY A 339 1.18 4.31 25.97
N ASP A 340 2.32 3.69 26.28
CA ASP A 340 3.58 4.39 26.46
C ASP A 340 4.50 4.31 25.23
N MET A 341 5.19 5.41 24.94
CA MET A 341 6.35 5.44 24.03
C MET A 341 7.53 6.17 24.68
N LEU A 342 8.73 5.92 24.16
CA LEU A 342 9.88 6.80 24.36
C LEU A 342 9.91 7.83 23.23
N VAL A 343 9.99 9.12 23.58
CA VAL A 343 10.22 10.21 22.64
C VAL A 343 11.67 10.61 22.72
N TRP A 344 12.34 10.70 21.58
CA TRP A 344 13.74 11.10 21.46
C TRP A 344 13.84 12.28 20.50
N ALA A 345 14.40 13.40 20.95
CA ALA A 345 14.56 14.60 20.17
C ALA A 345 16.05 14.89 19.92
N THR A 346 16.40 15.30 18.69
CA THR A 346 17.77 15.69 18.32
C THR A 346 17.79 16.99 17.53
N LYS A 347 18.83 17.82 17.78
CA LYS A 347 19.16 19.00 16.97
C LYS A 347 20.62 19.36 17.20
N ASP A 348 21.36 19.65 16.11
CA ASP A 348 22.72 20.20 16.15
C ASP A 348 23.70 19.44 17.07
N GLY A 349 23.63 18.10 17.06
CA GLY A 349 24.50 17.23 17.87
C GLY A 349 24.13 17.15 19.35
N MET A 350 23.04 17.80 19.76
CA MET A 350 22.43 17.68 21.08
C MET A 350 21.21 16.75 21.02
N PHE A 351 20.92 16.06 22.11
CA PHE A 351 19.71 15.24 22.22
C PHE A 351 19.06 15.31 23.60
N GLY A 352 17.80 14.91 23.64
CA GLY A 352 16.99 14.73 24.84
C GLY A 352 15.96 13.64 24.61
N PHE A 353 15.44 13.02 25.67
CA PHE A 353 14.40 12.02 25.53
C PHE A 353 13.55 11.92 26.81
N GLY A 354 12.37 11.32 26.71
CA GLY A 354 11.44 11.12 27.81
C GLY A 354 10.33 10.14 27.46
N LYS A 355 9.63 9.63 28.48
CA LYS A 355 8.42 8.81 28.27
C LYS A 355 7.23 9.72 27.96
N VAL A 356 6.36 9.28 27.06
CA VAL A 356 5.02 9.85 26.86
C VAL A 356 3.99 8.74 27.07
N SER A 357 2.93 9.05 27.81
CA SER A 357 1.84 8.14 28.14
C SER A 357 0.56 8.64 27.47
N PHE A 358 0.25 8.13 26.27
CA PHE A 358 -0.85 8.63 25.46
C PHE A 358 -2.20 8.40 26.14
N GLY A 359 -2.96 9.48 26.34
CA GLY A 359 -4.25 9.47 27.03
C GLY A 359 -4.17 9.91 28.49
N GLU A 360 -2.95 10.00 29.05
CA GLU A 360 -2.68 10.61 30.36
C GLU A 360 -1.91 11.92 30.20
N ASP A 361 -0.87 11.91 29.35
CA ASP A 361 -0.06 13.08 29.02
C ASP A 361 -0.64 13.84 27.82
N ASN A 362 -0.89 15.14 28.01
CA ASN A 362 -1.32 16.03 26.92
C ASN A 362 -0.16 16.84 26.32
N ASN A 363 0.79 17.25 27.16
CA ASN A 363 1.96 18.04 26.77
C ASN A 363 3.20 17.49 27.47
N VAL A 364 4.19 17.06 26.70
CA VAL A 364 5.46 16.52 27.21
C VAL A 364 6.59 17.43 26.78
N LYS A 365 7.43 17.85 27.74
CA LYS A 365 8.60 18.68 27.50
C LYS A 365 9.84 17.81 27.36
N ILE A 366 10.58 17.97 26.27
CA ILE A 366 11.87 17.31 26.03
C ILE A 366 12.96 18.38 25.98
N VAL A 367 13.95 18.27 26.86
CA VAL A 367 15.08 19.22 26.93
C VAL A 367 16.28 18.63 26.20
N LEU A 368 16.87 19.37 25.26
CA LEU A 368 18.10 18.99 24.56
C LEU A 368 19.32 19.27 25.44
N ASP A 369 19.56 18.39 26.41
CA ASP A 369 20.55 18.59 27.46
C ASP A 369 21.79 17.68 27.37
N LYS A 370 21.75 16.66 26.49
CA LYS A 370 22.78 15.61 26.34
C LYS A 370 23.53 15.68 25.01
N LYS A 371 24.69 15.03 24.96
CA LYS A 371 25.58 14.87 23.79
C LYS A 371 25.96 13.40 23.59
N PRO A 372 26.26 12.96 22.35
CA PRO A 372 26.75 11.62 22.09
C PRO A 372 27.95 11.28 22.98
N GLY A 373 27.88 10.12 23.67
CA GLY A 373 28.88 9.68 24.64
C GLY A 373 28.54 9.97 26.11
N ASP A 374 27.52 10.79 26.38
CA ASP A 374 27.02 10.98 27.74
C ASP A 374 26.45 9.66 28.31
N LEU A 375 26.85 9.32 29.53
CA LEU A 375 26.34 8.14 30.22
C LEU A 375 24.91 8.38 30.69
N VAL A 376 24.01 7.47 30.31
CA VAL A 376 22.59 7.52 30.63
C VAL A 376 22.19 6.17 31.19
N SER A 377 21.51 6.19 32.35
CA SER A 377 20.91 5.00 32.95
C SER A 377 19.41 5.24 33.09
N LEU A 378 18.61 4.32 32.55
CA LEU A 378 17.15 4.40 32.58
C LEU A 378 16.58 3.04 32.96
N SER A 379 15.46 3.06 33.67
CA SER A 379 14.64 1.88 33.93
C SER A 379 13.18 2.29 33.81
N PRO A 380 12.72 2.67 32.60
CA PRO A 380 11.35 3.15 32.42
C PRO A 380 10.40 1.95 32.43
N ASP A 381 9.27 2.11 33.11
CA ASP A 381 8.13 1.22 32.94
C ASP A 381 7.34 1.67 31.71
N ILE A 382 7.22 0.78 30.71
CA ILE A 382 6.58 1.02 29.42
C ILE A 382 5.35 0.11 29.32
N VAL A 383 4.17 0.71 29.39
CA VAL A 383 2.90 -0.02 29.37
C VAL A 383 2.25 0.07 27.99
N PRO A 384 1.97 -1.05 27.30
CA PRO A 384 1.26 -1.03 26.04
C PRO A 384 -0.23 -0.71 26.24
N PRO A 385 -0.96 -0.33 25.18
CA PRO A 385 -2.39 -0.12 25.28
C PRO A 385 -3.16 -1.34 25.78
N ILE A 386 -4.22 -1.08 26.53
CA ILE A 386 -5.15 -2.11 27.01
C ILE A 386 -6.05 -2.52 25.84
N GLY A 387 -6.03 -3.80 25.51
CA GLY A 387 -6.78 -4.35 24.37
C GLY A 387 -8.28 -4.21 24.58
N LYS A 388 -8.97 -3.73 23.56
CA LYS A 388 -10.43 -3.68 23.51
C LYS A 388 -10.91 -3.90 22.09
N THR A 389 -11.20 -5.15 21.78
CA THR A 389 -11.74 -5.53 20.47
C THR A 389 -13.24 -5.25 20.39
N ALA A 390 -13.68 -4.67 19.28
CA ALA A 390 -15.11 -4.57 18.97
C ALA A 390 -15.70 -5.98 18.80
N THR A 391 -16.86 -6.24 19.39
CA THR A 391 -17.55 -7.51 19.19
C THR A 391 -18.14 -7.56 17.78
N VAL A 392 -17.55 -8.39 16.92
CA VAL A 392 -18.12 -8.73 15.61
C VAL A 392 -18.92 -10.02 15.77
N THR A 393 -20.22 -9.96 15.46
CA THR A 393 -21.10 -11.12 15.57
C THR A 393 -21.09 -11.89 14.26
N VAL A 394 -20.72 -13.17 14.34
CA VAL A 394 -20.78 -14.10 13.21
C VAL A 394 -21.60 -15.31 13.64
N THR A 395 -22.56 -15.69 12.81
CA THR A 395 -23.40 -16.87 13.07
C THR A 395 -22.60 -18.17 12.92
N GLU A 396 -23.02 -19.24 13.59
CA GLU A 396 -22.38 -20.55 13.43
C GLU A 396 -22.49 -21.07 11.98
N GLU A 397 -23.55 -20.70 11.26
CA GLU A 397 -23.70 -21.05 9.84
C GLU A 397 -22.64 -20.36 8.98
N GLN A 398 -22.43 -19.05 9.15
CA GLN A 398 -21.38 -18.31 8.44
C GLN A 398 -19.98 -18.89 8.71
N LYS A 399 -19.69 -19.26 9.97
CA LYS A 399 -18.40 -19.89 10.31
C LYS A 399 -18.24 -21.23 9.61
N LYS A 400 -19.30 -22.04 9.59
CA LYS A 400 -19.28 -23.36 8.96
C LYS A 400 -19.12 -23.24 7.44
N GLU A 401 -19.87 -22.35 6.80
CA GLU A 401 -19.76 -22.08 5.36
C GLU A 401 -18.34 -21.61 4.99
N ASN A 402 -17.78 -20.67 5.75
CA ASN A 402 -16.41 -20.19 5.54
C ASN A 402 -15.38 -21.30 5.71
N ALA A 403 -15.51 -22.15 6.73
CA ALA A 403 -14.61 -23.27 6.94
C ALA A 403 -14.68 -24.31 5.81
N GLU A 404 -15.88 -24.61 5.30
CA GLU A 404 -16.03 -25.47 4.12
C GLU A 404 -15.40 -24.87 2.87
N ARG A 405 -15.51 -23.55 2.72
CA ARG A 405 -14.93 -22.79 1.61
C ARG A 405 -13.40 -22.79 1.68
N LEU A 406 -12.82 -22.43 2.82
CA LEU A 406 -11.37 -22.47 3.09
C LEU A 406 -10.76 -23.83 2.74
N ARG A 407 -11.43 -24.93 3.11
CA ARG A 407 -10.96 -26.28 2.77
C ARG A 407 -10.91 -26.54 1.26
N ARG A 408 -11.90 -26.07 0.49
CA ARG A 408 -11.90 -26.19 -0.98
C ARG A 408 -10.81 -25.33 -1.61
N GLU A 409 -10.57 -24.16 -1.04
CA GLU A 409 -9.53 -23.23 -1.50
C GLU A 409 -8.13 -23.81 -1.25
N ASP A 410 -7.92 -24.45 -0.09
CA ASP A 410 -6.71 -25.21 0.19
C ASP A 410 -6.49 -26.35 -0.82
N GLU A 411 -7.55 -27.08 -1.18
CA GLU A 411 -7.48 -28.13 -2.21
C GLU A 411 -7.08 -27.56 -3.58
N ILE A 412 -7.63 -26.42 -3.98
CA ILE A 412 -7.26 -25.73 -5.23
C ILE A 412 -5.77 -25.37 -5.22
N ARG A 413 -5.30 -24.73 -4.15
CA ARG A 413 -3.89 -24.31 -4.00
C ARG A 413 -2.95 -25.51 -3.99
N ASN A 414 -3.28 -26.56 -3.23
CA ASN A 414 -2.47 -27.78 -3.13
C ASN A 414 -2.42 -28.55 -4.45
N ASN A 415 -3.51 -28.59 -5.21
CA ASN A 415 -3.53 -29.15 -6.55
C ASN A 415 -2.57 -28.39 -7.48
N TYR A 416 -2.56 -27.05 -7.44
CA TYR A 416 -1.59 -26.26 -8.19
C TYR A 416 -0.14 -26.55 -7.76
N VAL A 417 0.15 -26.55 -6.46
CA VAL A 417 1.48 -26.86 -5.92
C VAL A 417 1.96 -28.26 -6.32
N SER A 418 1.05 -29.24 -6.42
CA SER A 418 1.39 -30.60 -6.85
C SER A 418 1.92 -30.68 -8.30
N THR A 419 1.69 -29.65 -9.12
CA THR A 419 2.20 -29.55 -10.49
C THR A 419 3.67 -29.09 -10.55
N PHE A 420 4.26 -28.69 -9.42
CA PHE A 420 5.63 -28.21 -9.36
C PHE A 420 6.65 -29.32 -9.58
N TYR A 421 7.88 -28.92 -9.83
CA TYR A 421 8.97 -29.83 -10.12
C TYR A 421 9.25 -30.74 -8.91
N THR A 422 9.33 -32.05 -9.16
CA THR A 422 9.60 -33.02 -8.10
C THR A 422 11.08 -33.34 -8.03
N GLU A 423 11.52 -33.88 -6.89
CA GLU A 423 12.90 -34.32 -6.71
C GLU A 423 13.28 -35.43 -7.72
N GLU A 424 12.36 -36.33 -8.05
CA GLU A 424 12.59 -37.39 -9.04
C GLU A 424 12.84 -36.82 -10.43
N LYS A 425 12.04 -35.82 -10.85
CA LYS A 425 12.23 -35.14 -12.14
C LYS A 425 13.57 -34.40 -12.18
N ALA A 426 13.96 -33.72 -11.10
CA ALA A 426 15.24 -33.02 -11.01
C ALA A 426 16.44 -33.95 -11.07
N LYS A 427 16.38 -35.11 -10.41
CA LYS A 427 17.43 -36.13 -10.52
C LYS A 427 17.51 -36.71 -11.93
N ALA A 428 16.37 -36.92 -12.59
CA ALA A 428 16.33 -37.40 -13.96
C ALA A 428 16.97 -36.38 -14.93
N LEU A 429 16.61 -35.10 -14.83
CA LEU A 429 17.19 -34.04 -15.65
C LEU A 429 18.69 -33.87 -15.38
N ALA A 430 19.12 -33.90 -14.11
CA ALA A 430 20.54 -33.81 -13.77
C ALA A 430 21.36 -34.94 -14.42
N LYS A 431 20.81 -36.17 -14.44
CA LYS A 431 21.44 -37.30 -15.11
C LYS A 431 21.47 -37.13 -16.64
N GLU A 432 20.39 -36.64 -17.23
CA GLU A 432 20.30 -36.40 -18.68
C GLU A 432 21.31 -35.34 -19.15
N LEU A 433 21.47 -34.26 -18.37
CA LEU A 433 22.32 -33.12 -18.72
C LEU A 433 23.72 -33.18 -18.10
N ASN A 434 24.07 -34.28 -17.42
CA ASN A 434 25.36 -34.49 -16.73
C ASN A 434 25.70 -33.40 -15.69
N LEU A 435 24.71 -32.99 -14.89
CA LEU A 435 24.81 -31.94 -13.85
C LEU A 435 24.92 -32.54 -12.44
N ASP A 436 25.35 -31.73 -11.47
CA ASP A 436 25.31 -32.10 -10.05
C ASP A 436 23.86 -32.27 -9.56
N ALA A 437 23.49 -33.51 -9.23
CA ALA A 437 22.12 -33.84 -8.85
C ALA A 437 21.63 -33.08 -7.61
N THR A 438 22.50 -32.81 -6.64
CA THR A 438 22.12 -32.13 -5.39
C THR A 438 21.76 -30.67 -5.66
N GLN A 439 22.59 -29.98 -6.43
CA GLN A 439 22.39 -28.60 -6.83
C GLN A 439 21.17 -28.46 -7.76
N THR A 440 21.02 -29.35 -8.74
CA THR A 440 19.86 -29.33 -9.66
C THR A 440 18.55 -29.53 -8.90
N VAL A 441 18.48 -30.49 -7.95
CA VAL A 441 17.30 -30.69 -7.09
C VAL A 441 17.00 -29.42 -6.30
N LYS A 442 18.00 -28.85 -5.62
CA LYS A 442 17.83 -27.63 -4.82
C LYS A 442 17.27 -26.48 -5.66
N ILE A 443 17.80 -26.26 -6.86
CA ILE A 443 17.40 -25.17 -7.75
C ILE A 443 16.00 -25.40 -8.32
N LEU A 444 15.73 -26.58 -8.92
CA LEU A 444 14.46 -26.81 -9.61
C LEU A 444 13.28 -26.96 -8.67
N VAL A 445 13.44 -27.69 -7.55
CA VAL A 445 12.40 -27.76 -6.52
C VAL A 445 12.20 -26.38 -5.87
N GLY A 446 13.29 -25.68 -5.56
CA GLY A 446 13.26 -24.33 -4.99
C GLY A 446 12.66 -23.27 -5.92
N SER A 447 12.68 -23.49 -7.24
CA SER A 447 12.12 -22.57 -8.23
C SER A 447 10.59 -22.57 -8.29
N ARG A 448 9.94 -23.59 -7.72
CA ARG A 448 8.48 -23.73 -7.65
C ARG A 448 7.84 -23.47 -9.01
N GLY A 449 6.83 -22.61 -9.13
CA GLY A 449 6.17 -22.30 -10.40
C GLY A 449 7.08 -21.74 -11.52
N ASN A 450 8.35 -21.39 -11.24
CA ASN A 450 9.31 -20.96 -12.25
C ASN A 450 10.11 -22.11 -12.90
N TRP A 451 9.87 -23.36 -12.52
CA TRP A 451 10.67 -24.51 -12.97
C TRP A 451 10.79 -24.64 -14.49
N LYS A 452 9.73 -24.33 -15.25
CA LYS A 452 9.74 -24.42 -16.71
C LYS A 452 10.80 -23.52 -17.36
N THR A 453 10.97 -22.31 -16.82
CA THR A 453 11.98 -21.36 -17.32
C THR A 453 13.38 -21.92 -17.11
N LEU A 454 13.65 -22.48 -15.93
CA LEU A 454 14.96 -23.05 -15.61
C LEU A 454 15.24 -24.33 -16.39
N GLU A 455 14.26 -25.23 -16.52
CA GLU A 455 14.40 -26.45 -17.33
C GLU A 455 14.65 -26.12 -18.80
N THR A 456 13.93 -25.13 -19.35
CA THR A 456 14.14 -24.67 -20.73
C THR A 456 15.53 -24.06 -20.91
N PHE A 457 15.99 -23.25 -19.95
CA PHE A 457 17.33 -22.69 -19.97
C PHE A 457 18.39 -23.80 -19.96
N LEU A 458 18.36 -24.69 -18.98
CA LEU A 458 19.34 -25.78 -18.84
C LEU A 458 19.38 -26.68 -20.07
N SER A 459 18.21 -27.01 -20.63
CA SER A 459 18.10 -27.87 -21.82
C SER A 459 18.68 -27.22 -23.09
N ASN A 460 18.62 -25.89 -23.20
CA ASN A 460 19.05 -25.16 -24.39
C ASN A 460 20.47 -24.58 -24.29
N THR A 461 21.02 -24.47 -23.08
CA THR A 461 22.39 -24.00 -22.86
C THR A 461 23.38 -25.11 -23.26
N LYS A 462 24.52 -24.72 -23.84
CA LYS A 462 25.60 -25.66 -24.19
C LYS A 462 26.21 -26.27 -22.93
N GLU A 463 26.66 -27.51 -23.00
CA GLU A 463 27.20 -28.24 -21.84
C GLU A 463 28.30 -27.47 -21.09
N GLU A 464 29.17 -26.76 -21.82
CA GLU A 464 30.27 -25.94 -21.27
C GLU A 464 29.81 -24.65 -20.54
N GLU A 465 28.56 -24.24 -20.72
CA GLU A 465 27.96 -23.02 -20.17
C GLU A 465 26.86 -23.30 -19.11
N ARG A 466 26.58 -24.58 -18.82
CA ARG A 466 25.48 -25.01 -17.93
C ARG A 466 25.77 -24.87 -16.44
#